data_AF-A0A7C8AQG8-F1
#
_entry.id   AF-A0A7C8AQG8-F1
#
_cell.length_a   1.000
_cell.length_b   1.000
_cell.length_c   1.000
_cell.angle_alpha   90.00
_cell.angle_beta   90.00
_cell.angle_gamma   90.00
#
_symmetry.space_group_name_H-M   'P 1'
#
loop_
_entity.id
_entity.type
_entity.pdbx_description
1 polymer ?
#
loop_
_entity_poly.entity_id
_entity_poly.type
_entity_poly.pdbx_seq_one_letter_code
_entity_poly.pdbx_strand_id
1 'polypeptide(L)'
;MDFLEPDAFFDMASFVHRDVFAGCKYVWDVLGKISGYLEHHIEPNVADLKYFRRPLPKTVVMWRGEILEGGFEIIGGNVTEGKFLVSIGGEETYEAAVLWEGSVLWDEAIFIGPGAVVEPGALVKGPSIIGAHTEVRQGAYVRGQCIVGTGCIVGHTTEMKTSIMLDGAKAGHFAYIGDSLVGREANLGAGTKLANLKIRDQTIRVMAHGTRIVTNLRKFGAVLGDHAEIGCNAVTNPGTILGRGCQVFPLTSVRAGYYEPNSVIRG
;
A
#
# COMPACT_ATOMS: atom_id res chain seq x y z
N MET A 1 -5.57 19.16 19.16
CA MET A 1 -5.67 19.46 17.71
C MET A 1 -6.04 18.15 17.06
N ASP A 2 -7.25 17.71 17.34
CA ASP A 2 -7.57 16.27 17.28
C ASP A 2 -7.99 15.88 15.84
N PHE A 3 -8.14 16.88 14.96
CA PHE A 3 -8.58 16.73 13.58
C PHE A 3 -7.47 16.30 12.60
N LEU A 4 -6.19 16.27 13.04
CA LEU A 4 -5.07 15.77 12.23
C LEU A 4 -4.48 14.47 12.77
N GLU A 5 -5.09 13.87 13.79
CA GLU A 5 -4.70 12.58 14.34
C GLU A 5 -5.10 11.44 13.37
N PRO A 6 -4.47 10.26 13.44
CA PRO A 6 -4.81 9.13 12.58
C PRO A 6 -6.31 8.80 12.52
N ASP A 7 -6.99 8.81 13.67
CA ASP A 7 -8.41 8.46 13.79
C ASP A 7 -9.36 9.45 13.11
N ALA A 8 -8.88 10.66 12.77
CA ALA A 8 -9.63 11.62 11.97
C ALA A 8 -9.72 11.19 10.48
N PHE A 9 -8.77 10.39 10.00
CA PHE A 9 -8.67 9.94 8.61
C PHE A 9 -9.04 8.49 8.42
N PHE A 10 -8.72 7.64 9.40
CA PHE A 10 -8.71 6.19 9.26
C PHE A 10 -9.56 5.50 10.31
N ASP A 11 -10.52 4.70 9.87
CA ASP A 11 -11.17 3.67 10.67
C ASP A 11 -10.29 2.42 10.58
N MET A 12 -9.53 2.18 11.64
CA MET A 12 -8.50 1.14 11.70
C MET A 12 -8.95 -0.13 12.42
N ALA A 13 -10.25 -0.30 12.68
CA ALA A 13 -10.77 -1.43 13.46
C ALA A 13 -10.35 -2.79 12.88
N SER A 14 -10.42 -2.95 11.55
CA SER A 14 -10.02 -4.16 10.82
C SER A 14 -8.53 -4.23 10.50
N PHE A 15 -7.80 -3.10 10.56
CA PHE A 15 -6.43 -3.03 10.11
C PHE A 15 -5.49 -3.67 11.15
N VAL A 16 -4.95 -4.85 10.82
CA VAL A 16 -4.10 -5.67 11.72
C VAL A 16 -2.90 -4.89 12.25
N HIS A 17 -2.37 -3.95 11.47
CA HIS A 17 -1.18 -3.18 11.84
C HIS A 17 -1.49 -1.78 12.39
N ARG A 18 -2.71 -1.54 12.89
CA ARG A 18 -3.13 -0.25 13.46
C ARG A 18 -2.19 0.30 14.53
N ASP A 19 -1.50 -0.57 15.28
CA ASP A 19 -0.59 -0.17 16.35
C ASP A 19 0.63 0.64 15.84
N VAL A 20 0.93 0.60 14.53
CA VAL A 20 1.94 1.49 13.93
C VAL A 20 1.60 2.96 14.16
N PHE A 21 0.31 3.31 14.27
CA PHE A 21 -0.18 4.67 14.52
C PHE A 21 -0.20 5.07 16.00
N ALA A 22 0.09 4.15 16.93
CA ALA A 22 0.01 4.43 18.36
C ALA A 22 0.90 5.62 18.79
N GLY A 23 0.34 6.60 19.48
CA GLY A 23 1.07 7.79 19.93
C GLY A 23 1.44 8.81 18.83
N CYS A 24 0.93 8.64 17.60
CA CYS A 24 1.07 9.66 16.56
C CYS A 24 0.18 10.87 16.91
N LYS A 25 0.78 12.06 16.97
CA LYS A 25 0.05 13.31 17.17
C LYS A 25 -0.54 13.83 15.87
N TYR A 26 0.20 13.66 14.78
CA TYR A 26 -0.27 13.89 13.43
C TYR A 26 -0.25 12.59 12.66
N VAL A 27 -1.22 12.42 11.76
CA VAL A 27 -1.36 11.22 10.93
C VAL A 27 -0.08 10.85 10.18
N TRP A 28 0.71 11.83 9.74
CA TRP A 28 1.98 11.60 9.01
C TRP A 28 3.17 11.24 9.91
N ASP A 29 3.07 11.38 11.24
CA ASP A 29 4.15 11.00 12.16
C ASP A 29 4.51 9.51 12.01
N VAL A 30 3.53 8.70 11.60
CA VAL A 30 3.68 7.27 11.33
C VAL A 30 4.79 6.97 10.30
N LEU A 31 5.05 7.87 9.35
CA LEU A 31 6.08 7.68 8.32
C LEU A 31 7.48 7.51 8.93
N GLY A 32 7.75 8.18 10.04
CA GLY A 32 9.00 8.03 10.80
C GLY A 32 9.06 6.75 11.65
N LYS A 33 7.92 6.06 11.82
CA LYS A 33 7.78 4.87 12.66
C LYS A 33 7.78 3.56 11.88
N ILE A 34 7.52 3.59 10.56
CA ILE A 34 7.34 2.36 9.75
C ILE A 34 8.55 1.42 9.87
N SER A 35 9.79 1.93 9.76
CA SER A 35 10.99 1.09 9.87
C SER A 35 11.05 0.34 11.20
N GLY A 36 10.99 1.08 12.31
CA GLY A 36 11.06 0.49 13.64
C GLY A 36 9.89 -0.44 13.92
N TYR A 37 8.68 -0.14 13.42
CA TYR A 37 7.55 -1.04 13.53
C TYR A 37 7.80 -2.35 12.77
N LEU A 38 8.22 -2.29 11.50
CA LEU A 38 8.50 -3.48 10.72
C LEU A 38 9.61 -4.33 11.33
N GLU A 39 10.66 -3.72 11.88
CA GLU A 39 11.76 -4.43 12.56
C GLU A 39 11.28 -5.32 13.73
N HIS A 40 10.18 -4.96 14.40
CA HIS A 40 9.68 -5.69 15.57
C HIS A 40 8.41 -6.52 15.31
N HIS A 41 7.68 -6.23 14.22
CA HIS A 41 6.36 -6.82 13.96
C HIS A 41 6.28 -7.64 12.68
N ILE A 42 7.29 -7.60 11.81
CA ILE A 42 7.29 -8.48 10.63
C ILE A 42 7.61 -9.90 11.05
N GLU A 43 6.82 -10.85 10.57
CA GLU A 43 7.08 -12.29 10.67
C GLU A 43 7.38 -12.81 9.27
N PRO A 44 8.62 -12.73 8.76
CA PRO A 44 8.89 -13.05 7.36
C PRO A 44 8.60 -14.53 7.07
N ASN A 45 7.92 -14.81 5.95
CA ASN A 45 7.53 -16.16 5.57
C ASN A 45 8.06 -16.60 4.20
N VAL A 46 8.94 -15.79 3.59
CA VAL A 46 9.53 -16.08 2.27
C VAL A 46 10.98 -16.56 2.35
N ALA A 47 11.59 -16.58 3.53
CA ALA A 47 13.01 -16.92 3.73
C ALA A 47 13.38 -18.28 3.11
N ASP A 48 12.50 -19.28 3.26
CA ASP A 48 12.72 -20.64 2.78
C ASP A 48 12.64 -20.79 1.25
N LEU A 49 12.16 -19.78 0.51
CA LEU A 49 12.25 -19.76 -0.95
C LEU A 49 13.70 -19.77 -1.45
N LYS A 50 14.64 -19.19 -0.68
CA LYS A 50 16.08 -19.09 -1.02
C LYS A 50 16.35 -18.48 -2.41
N TYR A 51 15.40 -17.72 -2.94
CA TYR A 51 15.41 -17.19 -4.30
C TYR A 51 15.11 -15.69 -4.32
N PHE A 52 16.15 -14.90 -4.03
CA PHE A 52 16.04 -13.44 -3.90
C PHE A 52 16.84 -12.71 -4.99
N ARG A 53 16.39 -11.49 -5.35
CA ARG A 53 17.07 -10.56 -6.29
C ARG A 53 17.15 -11.07 -7.73
N ARG A 54 16.31 -12.03 -8.08
CA ARG A 54 16.15 -12.61 -9.41
C ARG A 54 14.72 -13.12 -9.57
N PRO A 55 14.20 -13.21 -10.80
CA PRO A 55 12.84 -13.70 -11.05
C PRO A 55 12.68 -15.15 -10.61
N LEU A 56 11.61 -15.48 -9.88
CA LEU A 56 11.29 -16.85 -9.50
C LEU A 56 11.26 -17.75 -10.74
N PRO A 57 11.90 -18.93 -10.71
CA PRO A 57 12.03 -19.79 -11.89
C PRO A 57 10.76 -20.61 -12.17
N LYS A 58 9.78 -20.56 -11.27
CA LYS A 58 8.48 -21.25 -11.36
C LYS A 58 7.50 -20.60 -10.38
N THR A 59 6.22 -20.83 -10.62
CA THR A 59 5.15 -20.46 -9.68
C THR A 59 5.26 -21.29 -8.41
N VAL A 60 5.08 -20.65 -7.26
CA VAL A 60 5.01 -21.30 -5.95
C VAL A 60 3.71 -20.93 -5.25
N VAL A 61 3.19 -21.87 -4.47
CA VAL A 61 2.01 -21.69 -3.63
C VAL A 61 2.45 -21.79 -2.17
N MET A 62 2.07 -20.82 -1.35
CA MET A 62 2.32 -20.80 0.08
C MET A 62 1.01 -21.07 0.83
N TRP A 63 0.95 -22.16 1.59
CA TRP A 63 -0.26 -22.55 2.30
C TRP A 63 0.04 -23.33 3.57
N ARG A 64 -0.60 -22.97 4.69
CA ARG A 64 -0.40 -23.59 6.02
C ARG A 64 1.07 -23.69 6.47
N GLY A 65 1.90 -22.72 6.07
CA GLY A 65 3.33 -22.67 6.41
C GLY A 65 4.23 -23.47 5.46
N GLU A 66 3.66 -24.17 4.48
CA GLU A 66 4.42 -24.88 3.45
C GLU A 66 4.57 -24.04 2.18
N ILE A 67 5.68 -24.27 1.49
CA ILE A 67 5.95 -23.72 0.16
C ILE A 67 5.93 -24.87 -0.84
N LEU A 68 4.96 -24.83 -1.75
CA LEU A 68 4.72 -25.85 -2.75
C LEU A 68 5.19 -25.36 -4.12
N GLU A 69 5.96 -26.20 -4.81
CA GLU A 69 6.45 -25.94 -6.17
C GLU A 69 5.70 -26.75 -7.24
N GLY A 70 4.71 -27.53 -6.81
CA GLY A 70 3.85 -28.38 -7.64
C GLY A 70 2.78 -29.09 -6.78
N GLY A 71 1.97 -29.95 -7.38
CA GLY A 71 0.88 -30.64 -6.68
C GLY A 71 -0.34 -29.75 -6.40
N PHE A 72 -0.43 -28.60 -7.08
CA PHE A 72 -1.53 -27.67 -7.02
C PHE A 72 -2.05 -27.32 -8.42
N GLU A 73 -3.30 -26.86 -8.49
CA GLU A 73 -3.94 -26.28 -9.66
C GLU A 73 -4.49 -24.89 -9.29
N ILE A 74 -4.12 -23.87 -10.06
CA ILE A 74 -4.65 -22.51 -9.88
C ILE A 74 -5.91 -22.40 -10.73
N ILE A 75 -7.07 -22.33 -10.08
CA ILE A 75 -8.39 -22.20 -10.74
C ILE A 75 -8.66 -20.73 -11.08
N GLY A 76 -8.19 -19.81 -10.24
CA GLY A 76 -8.33 -18.37 -10.42
C GLY A 76 -9.56 -17.80 -9.71
N GLY A 77 -9.95 -16.57 -10.07
CA GLY A 77 -11.04 -15.83 -9.43
C GLY A 77 -10.62 -14.42 -9.01
N ASN A 78 -11.43 -13.74 -8.21
CA ASN A 78 -11.10 -12.40 -7.73
C ASN A 78 -10.31 -12.50 -6.41
N VAL A 79 -9.06 -12.03 -6.43
CA VAL A 79 -8.16 -12.02 -5.27
C VAL A 79 -8.74 -11.19 -4.13
N THR A 80 -9.06 -9.91 -4.39
CA THR A 80 -9.51 -8.95 -3.37
C THR A 80 -10.87 -9.25 -2.75
N GLU A 81 -11.67 -10.11 -3.38
CA GLU A 81 -12.96 -10.57 -2.85
C GLU A 81 -12.85 -11.91 -2.09
N GLY A 82 -11.64 -12.45 -1.89
CA GLY A 82 -11.44 -13.76 -1.24
C GLY A 82 -11.97 -14.93 -2.06
N LYS A 83 -11.93 -14.82 -3.40
CA LYS A 83 -12.49 -15.80 -4.34
C LYS A 83 -11.45 -16.40 -5.29
N PHE A 84 -10.17 -16.07 -5.12
CA PHE A 84 -9.09 -16.65 -5.93
C PHE A 84 -8.76 -18.06 -5.42
N LEU A 85 -9.14 -19.07 -6.19
CA LEU A 85 -9.17 -20.46 -5.76
C LEU A 85 -7.94 -21.22 -6.25
N VAL A 86 -7.36 -22.02 -5.35
CA VAL A 86 -6.29 -22.97 -5.63
C VAL A 86 -6.70 -24.34 -5.10
N SER A 87 -6.56 -25.38 -5.90
CA SER A 87 -6.72 -26.77 -5.50
C SER A 87 -5.35 -27.36 -5.15
N ILE A 88 -5.19 -27.91 -3.95
CA ILE A 88 -3.94 -28.49 -3.44
C ILE A 88 -4.24 -29.89 -2.95
N GLY A 89 -3.71 -30.92 -3.63
CA GLY A 89 -4.03 -32.31 -3.29
C GLY A 89 -5.52 -32.66 -3.33
N GLY A 90 -6.32 -31.92 -4.10
CA GLY A 90 -7.78 -32.06 -4.18
C GLY A 90 -8.59 -31.24 -3.17
N GLU A 91 -7.94 -30.52 -2.24
CA GLU A 91 -8.60 -29.53 -1.37
C GLU A 91 -8.58 -28.15 -2.03
N GLU A 92 -9.75 -27.53 -2.20
CA GLU A 92 -9.88 -26.18 -2.73
C GLU A 92 -9.82 -25.13 -1.60
N THR A 93 -9.05 -24.06 -1.80
CA THR A 93 -8.89 -22.99 -0.81
C THR A 93 -8.65 -21.63 -1.45
N TYR A 94 -9.12 -20.57 -0.79
CA TYR A 94 -8.84 -19.16 -1.11
C TYR A 94 -7.75 -18.56 -0.20
N GLU A 95 -7.19 -19.35 0.72
CA GLU A 95 -6.18 -18.94 1.70
C GLU A 95 -4.74 -19.21 1.21
N ALA A 96 -4.58 -19.91 0.10
CA ALA A 96 -3.28 -20.19 -0.50
C ALA A 96 -2.74 -18.96 -1.22
N ALA A 97 -1.60 -18.44 -0.78
CA ALA A 97 -0.95 -17.33 -1.48
C ALA A 97 -0.20 -17.86 -2.70
N VAL A 98 -0.19 -17.09 -3.79
CA VAL A 98 0.43 -17.48 -5.07
C VAL A 98 1.48 -16.45 -5.46
N LEU A 99 2.72 -16.90 -5.60
CA LEU A 99 3.80 -16.13 -6.20
C LEU A 99 4.08 -16.70 -7.58
N TRP A 100 3.71 -15.96 -8.62
CA TRP A 100 3.88 -16.42 -9.98
C TRP A 100 5.34 -16.48 -10.41
N GLU A 101 5.64 -17.40 -11.32
CA GLU A 101 6.90 -17.41 -12.07
C GLU A 101 7.22 -16.00 -12.59
N GLY A 102 8.48 -15.59 -12.46
CA GLY A 102 8.93 -14.29 -12.90
C GLY A 102 8.71 -13.14 -11.90
N SER A 103 7.97 -13.33 -10.80
CA SER A 103 7.95 -12.35 -9.70
C SER A 103 9.31 -12.29 -9.00
N VAL A 104 9.65 -11.14 -8.42
CA VAL A 104 10.95 -10.89 -7.78
C VAL A 104 10.76 -10.44 -6.34
N LEU A 105 11.25 -11.25 -5.41
CA LEU A 105 11.44 -10.84 -4.02
C LEU A 105 12.90 -10.43 -3.83
N TRP A 106 13.16 -9.25 -3.24
CA TRP A 106 14.53 -8.73 -3.13
C TRP A 106 15.22 -9.10 -1.81
N ASP A 107 14.46 -9.21 -0.73
CA ASP A 107 14.95 -9.39 0.64
C ASP A 107 14.15 -10.48 1.35
N GLU A 108 14.76 -11.09 2.37
CA GLU A 108 14.12 -12.12 3.19
C GLU A 108 13.02 -11.56 4.11
N ALA A 109 13.17 -10.29 4.52
CA ALA A 109 12.23 -9.59 5.40
C ALA A 109 10.95 -9.18 4.65
N ILE A 110 10.24 -10.15 4.08
CA ILE A 110 8.95 -9.94 3.41
C ILE A 110 7.93 -10.91 3.99
N PHE A 111 6.75 -10.39 4.29
CA PHE A 111 5.60 -11.21 4.63
C PHE A 111 4.57 -11.16 3.50
N ILE A 112 4.12 -12.33 3.08
CA ILE A 112 3.02 -12.51 2.13
C ILE A 112 1.85 -13.16 2.87
N GLY A 113 0.75 -12.42 2.99
CA GLY A 113 -0.46 -12.87 3.67
C GLY A 113 -1.22 -13.97 2.92
N PRO A 114 -2.11 -14.71 3.60
CA PRO A 114 -2.89 -15.77 2.98
C PRO A 114 -3.77 -15.26 1.84
N GLY A 115 -3.89 -16.05 0.78
CA GLY A 115 -4.65 -15.70 -0.42
C GLY A 115 -4.11 -14.51 -1.22
N ALA A 116 -2.95 -13.95 -0.86
CA ALA A 116 -2.31 -12.88 -1.63
C ALA A 116 -1.73 -13.43 -2.94
N VAL A 117 -1.72 -12.58 -3.97
CA VAL A 117 -1.19 -12.94 -5.29
C VAL A 117 -0.12 -11.93 -5.71
N VAL A 118 1.05 -12.43 -6.09
CA VAL A 118 2.14 -11.62 -6.66
C VAL A 118 2.38 -12.08 -8.09
N GLU A 119 2.02 -11.23 -9.04
CA GLU A 119 2.06 -11.51 -10.47
C GLU A 119 3.47 -11.46 -11.08
N PRO A 120 3.68 -12.03 -12.29
CA PRO A 120 4.97 -12.01 -12.97
C PRO A 120 5.55 -10.59 -13.11
N GLY A 121 6.86 -10.45 -12.89
CA GLY A 121 7.57 -9.18 -13.04
C GLY A 121 7.27 -8.13 -11.96
N ALA A 122 6.38 -8.39 -11.01
CA ALA A 122 6.29 -7.58 -9.80
C ALA A 122 7.59 -7.71 -9.01
N LEU A 123 8.09 -6.59 -8.47
CA LEU A 123 9.29 -6.54 -7.65
C LEU A 123 8.95 -6.00 -6.26
N VAL A 124 9.15 -6.84 -5.24
CA VAL A 124 8.91 -6.50 -3.83
C VAL A 124 10.23 -6.48 -3.08
N LYS A 125 10.57 -5.34 -2.48
CA LYS A 125 11.73 -5.20 -1.59
C LYS A 125 11.32 -5.13 -0.14
N GLY A 126 12.13 -5.72 0.74
CA GLY A 126 11.93 -5.69 2.17
C GLY A 126 12.58 -4.47 2.85
N PRO A 127 12.22 -4.20 4.12
CA PRO A 127 11.16 -4.88 4.86
C PRO A 127 9.76 -4.48 4.34
N SER A 128 8.90 -5.44 4.03
CA SER A 128 7.55 -5.17 3.50
C SER A 128 6.52 -6.22 3.93
N ILE A 129 5.30 -5.77 4.18
CA ILE A 129 4.14 -6.61 4.47
C ILE A 129 3.13 -6.48 3.32
N ILE A 130 2.75 -7.60 2.73
CA ILE A 130 1.64 -7.72 1.79
C ILE A 130 0.52 -8.48 2.51
N GLY A 131 -0.58 -7.81 2.83
CA GLY A 131 -1.70 -8.38 3.59
C GLY A 131 -2.46 -9.48 2.86
N ALA A 132 -3.41 -10.10 3.56
CA ALA A 132 -4.23 -11.18 3.01
C ALA A 132 -5.06 -10.72 1.81
N HIS A 133 -5.30 -11.61 0.85
CA HIS A 133 -6.14 -11.33 -0.33
C HIS A 133 -5.74 -10.07 -1.10
N THR A 134 -4.47 -9.66 -1.01
CA THR A 134 -3.93 -8.51 -1.73
C THR A 134 -3.30 -8.94 -3.03
N GLU A 135 -3.51 -8.12 -4.06
CA GLU A 135 -3.00 -8.36 -5.40
C GLU A 135 -1.86 -7.38 -5.71
N VAL A 136 -0.66 -7.92 -5.92
CA VAL A 136 0.50 -7.18 -6.42
C VAL A 136 0.68 -7.54 -7.89
N ARG A 137 0.23 -6.64 -8.76
CA ARG A 137 0.08 -6.91 -10.19
C ARG A 137 1.38 -6.80 -10.98
N GLN A 138 1.33 -7.25 -12.22
CA GLN A 138 2.43 -7.31 -13.17
C GLN A 138 3.18 -5.97 -13.24
N GLY A 139 4.48 -6.03 -12.97
CA GLY A 139 5.38 -4.87 -13.03
C GLY A 139 5.24 -3.86 -11.88
N ALA A 140 4.41 -4.14 -10.86
CA ALA A 140 4.38 -3.34 -9.65
C ALA A 140 5.77 -3.30 -8.98
N TYR A 141 6.13 -2.15 -8.41
CA TYR A 141 7.41 -1.96 -7.74
C TYR A 141 7.19 -1.49 -6.30
N VAL A 142 7.25 -2.42 -5.36
CA VAL A 142 7.14 -2.15 -3.92
C VAL A 142 8.54 -2.05 -3.32
N ARG A 143 8.85 -0.93 -2.68
CA ARG A 143 10.20 -0.69 -2.15
C ARG A 143 10.26 0.17 -0.91
N GLY A 144 11.43 0.19 -0.28
CA GLY A 144 11.57 0.85 1.01
C GLY A 144 10.81 0.04 2.05
N GLN A 145 10.08 0.72 2.94
CA GLN A 145 9.33 0.10 4.02
C GLN A 145 7.83 0.23 3.74
N CYS A 146 7.17 -0.84 3.32
CA CYS A 146 5.75 -0.78 2.94
C CYS A 146 4.89 -1.72 3.80
N ILE A 147 3.71 -1.23 4.17
CA ILE A 147 2.66 -2.03 4.79
C ILE A 147 1.43 -1.93 3.90
N VAL A 148 1.01 -3.05 3.32
CA VAL A 148 -0.19 -3.14 2.48
C VAL A 148 -1.21 -3.99 3.22
N GLY A 149 -2.38 -3.43 3.51
CA GLY A 149 -3.47 -4.09 4.23
C GLY A 149 -4.12 -5.23 3.45
N THR A 150 -5.24 -5.73 3.97
CA THR A 150 -6.01 -6.83 3.38
C THR A 150 -6.80 -6.35 2.17
N GLY A 151 -6.91 -7.16 1.11
CA GLY A 151 -7.78 -6.86 -0.03
C GLY A 151 -7.33 -5.66 -0.88
N CYS A 152 -6.05 -5.28 -0.80
CA CYS A 152 -5.52 -4.14 -1.54
C CYS A 152 -5.17 -4.52 -2.98
N ILE A 153 -5.01 -3.49 -3.83
CA ILE A 153 -4.43 -3.63 -5.17
C ILE A 153 -3.23 -2.69 -5.30
N VAL A 154 -2.03 -3.27 -5.39
CA VAL A 154 -0.83 -2.58 -5.90
C VAL A 154 -0.70 -2.94 -7.37
N GLY A 155 -1.20 -2.05 -8.21
CA GLY A 155 -1.56 -2.39 -9.57
C GLY A 155 -0.43 -2.38 -10.59
N HIS A 156 -0.79 -2.61 -11.85
CA HIS A 156 0.15 -2.70 -12.96
C HIS A 156 1.05 -1.46 -13.02
N THR A 157 2.37 -1.70 -13.03
CA THR A 157 3.42 -0.66 -13.03
C THR A 157 3.24 0.46 -12.00
N THR A 158 2.56 0.14 -10.89
CA THR A 158 2.43 1.05 -9.75
C THR A 158 3.67 0.94 -8.88
N GLU A 159 4.29 2.07 -8.58
CA GLU A 159 5.40 2.14 -7.62
C GLU A 159 4.88 2.60 -6.26
N MET A 160 5.17 1.81 -5.23
CA MET A 160 4.90 2.15 -3.83
C MET A 160 6.21 2.18 -3.04
N LYS A 161 6.46 3.30 -2.35
CA LYS A 161 7.69 3.54 -1.61
C LYS A 161 7.39 4.11 -0.22
N THR A 162 7.90 3.46 0.83
CA THR A 162 7.83 3.98 2.22
C THR A 162 6.41 4.43 2.58
N SER A 163 5.41 3.55 2.44
CA SER A 163 4.00 3.97 2.50
C SER A 163 3.14 2.92 3.18
N ILE A 164 1.93 3.33 3.58
CA ILE A 164 0.91 2.43 4.14
C ILE A 164 -0.34 2.52 3.28
N MET A 165 -0.84 1.35 2.85
CA MET A 165 -2.20 1.20 2.29
C MET A 165 -3.03 0.44 3.30
N LEU A 166 -4.14 1.02 3.75
CA LEU A 166 -5.12 0.37 4.63
C LEU A 166 -6.02 -0.57 3.81
N ASP A 167 -6.83 -1.36 4.50
CA ASP A 167 -7.62 -2.44 3.90
C ASP A 167 -8.47 -1.97 2.71
N GLY A 168 -8.50 -2.76 1.65
CA GLY A 168 -9.31 -2.50 0.45
C GLY A 168 -8.84 -1.33 -0.42
N ALA A 169 -7.72 -0.66 -0.08
CA ALA A 169 -7.19 0.44 -0.87
C ALA A 169 -6.69 -0.01 -2.26
N LYS A 170 -6.91 0.81 -3.27
CA LYS A 170 -6.67 0.45 -4.67
C LYS A 170 -5.82 1.50 -5.38
N ALA A 171 -4.71 1.06 -5.96
CA ALA A 171 -3.91 1.82 -6.90
C ALA A 171 -3.65 0.96 -8.13
N GLY A 172 -4.69 0.75 -8.93
CA GLY A 172 -4.75 -0.33 -9.91
C GLY A 172 -3.83 -0.17 -11.13
N HIS A 173 -3.44 1.06 -11.47
CA HIS A 173 -2.81 1.33 -12.77
C HIS A 173 -1.88 2.56 -12.72
N PHE A 174 -0.59 2.37 -13.07
CA PHE A 174 0.36 3.45 -13.36
C PHE A 174 0.50 4.51 -12.26
N ALA A 175 0.32 4.14 -11.00
CA ALA A 175 0.33 5.07 -9.88
C ALA A 175 1.72 5.20 -9.24
N TYR A 176 1.99 6.35 -8.60
CA TYR A 176 3.14 6.51 -7.72
C TYR A 176 2.67 6.91 -6.33
N ILE A 177 3.06 6.11 -5.33
CA ILE A 177 2.72 6.27 -3.91
C ILE A 177 4.03 6.37 -3.14
N GLY A 178 4.54 7.58 -2.93
CA GLY A 178 5.79 7.81 -2.19
C GLY A 178 5.54 8.48 -0.85
N ASP A 179 6.06 7.92 0.24
CA ASP A 179 6.01 8.52 1.59
C ASP A 179 4.58 8.97 1.96
N SER A 180 3.59 8.10 1.73
CA SER A 180 2.15 8.40 1.74
C SER A 180 1.33 7.39 2.56
N LEU A 181 0.12 7.80 2.91
CA LEU A 181 -0.86 6.98 3.62
C LEU A 181 -2.16 6.96 2.81
N VAL A 182 -2.65 5.77 2.49
CA VAL A 182 -3.85 5.56 1.69
C VAL A 182 -4.87 4.82 2.55
N GLY A 183 -5.98 5.49 2.85
CA GLY A 183 -7.02 5.02 3.75
C GLY A 183 -7.82 3.84 3.20
N ARG A 184 -8.67 3.28 4.06
CA ARG A 184 -9.50 2.13 3.76
C ARG A 184 -10.39 2.42 2.56
N GLU A 185 -10.44 1.48 1.62
CA GLU A 185 -11.25 1.57 0.39
C GLU A 185 -11.00 2.85 -0.45
N ALA A 186 -9.90 3.57 -0.21
CA ALA A 186 -9.52 4.68 -1.07
C ALA A 186 -9.08 4.16 -2.45
N ASN A 187 -9.41 4.92 -3.50
CA ASN A 187 -9.18 4.52 -4.88
C ASN A 187 -8.39 5.57 -5.64
N LEU A 188 -7.25 5.17 -6.19
CA LEU A 188 -6.41 5.98 -7.06
C LEU A 188 -6.69 5.60 -8.52
N GLY A 189 -7.29 6.53 -9.24
CA GLY A 189 -7.50 6.45 -10.68
C GLY A 189 -6.18 6.30 -11.43
N ALA A 190 -6.27 5.72 -12.63
CA ALA A 190 -5.10 5.39 -13.44
C ALA A 190 -4.19 6.60 -13.64
N GLY A 191 -2.88 6.39 -13.44
CA GLY A 191 -1.91 7.45 -13.65
C GLY A 191 -1.87 8.50 -12.55
N THR A 192 -2.47 8.29 -11.37
CA THR A 192 -2.33 9.21 -10.23
C THR A 192 -0.89 9.28 -9.72
N LYS A 193 -0.42 10.44 -9.27
CA LYS A 193 0.89 10.58 -8.58
C LYS A 193 0.77 11.32 -7.25
N LEU A 194 1.21 10.66 -6.18
CA LEU A 194 1.39 11.28 -4.88
C LEU A 194 2.83 11.81 -4.78
N ALA A 195 3.05 13.06 -5.22
CA ALA A 195 4.38 13.65 -5.23
C ALA A 195 4.87 13.87 -3.79
N ASN A 196 6.08 13.42 -3.48
CA ASN A 196 6.61 13.38 -2.11
C ASN A 196 7.77 14.33 -1.86
N LEU A 197 8.31 14.99 -2.88
CA LEU A 197 9.47 15.86 -2.77
C LEU A 197 9.17 17.23 -3.38
N LYS A 198 9.44 18.29 -2.62
CA LYS A 198 9.42 19.66 -3.15
C LYS A 198 10.57 19.88 -4.14
N ILE A 199 10.28 20.65 -5.20
CA ILE A 199 11.27 21.10 -6.19
C ILE A 199 12.44 21.82 -5.52
N ARG A 200 12.15 22.72 -4.57
CA ARG A 200 13.18 23.36 -3.74
C ARG A 200 13.52 22.47 -2.55
N ASP A 201 14.78 22.51 -2.16
CA ASP A 201 15.29 21.77 -1.01
C ASP A 201 14.78 22.36 0.32
N GLN A 202 13.57 21.95 0.70
CA GLN A 202 12.85 22.50 1.84
C GLN A 202 12.02 21.42 2.54
N THR A 203 11.90 21.57 3.86
CA THR A 203 10.96 20.84 4.70
C THR A 203 9.52 21.03 4.21
N ILE A 204 8.73 19.97 4.29
CA ILE A 204 7.31 20.02 3.96
C ILE A 204 6.54 20.71 5.09
N ARG A 205 5.54 21.48 4.70
CA ARG A 205 4.70 22.26 5.61
C ARG A 205 3.27 22.06 5.17
N VAL A 206 2.38 21.86 6.12
CA VAL A 206 0.96 21.65 5.91
C VAL A 206 0.23 22.91 6.34
N MET A 207 -0.67 23.40 5.48
CA MET A 207 -1.62 24.44 5.84
C MET A 207 -2.93 23.77 6.29
N ALA A 208 -3.38 24.07 7.50
CA ALA A 208 -4.62 23.56 8.06
C ALA A 208 -5.31 24.65 8.87
N HIS A 209 -6.56 24.98 8.54
CA HIS A 209 -7.36 26.04 9.20
C HIS A 209 -6.59 27.36 9.43
N GLY A 210 -5.88 27.83 8.40
CA GLY A 210 -5.08 29.06 8.47
C GLY A 210 -3.77 28.94 9.26
N THR A 211 -3.52 27.81 9.92
CA THR A 211 -2.29 27.52 10.65
C THR A 211 -1.29 26.78 9.77
N ARG A 212 -0.02 27.18 9.86
CA ARG A 212 1.08 26.51 9.16
C ARG A 212 1.82 25.56 10.11
N ILE A 213 1.75 24.27 9.81
CA ILE A 213 2.38 23.21 10.60
C ILE A 213 3.65 22.75 9.87
N VAL A 214 4.77 22.66 10.60
CA VAL A 214 6.04 22.12 10.07
C VAL A 214 6.08 20.62 10.35
N THR A 215 6.24 19.80 9.32
CA THR A 215 6.20 18.33 9.48
C THR A 215 7.54 17.73 9.91
N ASN A 216 8.63 18.50 9.80
CA ASN A 216 10.02 18.04 9.93
C ASN A 216 10.41 16.93 8.93
N LEU A 217 9.58 16.67 7.91
CA LEU A 217 9.86 15.69 6.86
C LEU A 217 10.39 16.37 5.61
N ARG A 218 11.48 15.83 5.06
CA ARG A 218 11.99 16.23 3.74
C ARG A 218 11.17 15.62 2.61
N LYS A 219 10.69 14.38 2.82
CA LYS A 219 9.79 13.64 1.91
C LYS A 219 8.49 13.33 2.62
N PHE A 220 7.38 13.68 2.01
CA PHE A 220 6.02 13.41 2.49
C PHE A 220 5.09 13.60 1.29
N GLY A 221 4.47 12.52 0.84
CA GLY A 221 3.52 12.53 -0.27
C GLY A 221 2.18 13.07 0.16
N ALA A 222 1.22 12.18 0.35
CA ALA A 222 -0.12 12.56 0.74
C ALA A 222 -0.71 11.64 1.82
N VAL A 223 -1.76 12.15 2.45
CA VAL A 223 -2.69 11.37 3.27
C VAL A 223 -4.01 11.38 2.52
N LEU A 224 -4.50 10.20 2.17
CA LEU A 224 -5.82 10.03 1.59
C LEU A 224 -6.68 9.35 2.66
N GLY A 225 -7.66 10.05 3.24
CA GLY A 225 -8.58 9.45 4.20
C GLY A 225 -9.39 8.30 3.60
N ASP A 226 -10.08 7.55 4.46
CA ASP A 226 -10.92 6.44 4.00
C ASP A 226 -11.92 6.88 2.94
N HIS A 227 -12.18 6.02 1.95
CA HIS A 227 -13.11 6.26 0.84
C HIS A 227 -12.74 7.46 -0.04
N ALA A 228 -11.51 7.97 0.04
CA ALA A 228 -11.06 9.02 -0.86
C ALA A 228 -10.92 8.49 -2.29
N GLU A 229 -11.40 9.25 -3.27
CA GLU A 229 -11.33 8.92 -4.69
C GLU A 229 -10.50 9.95 -5.44
N ILE A 230 -9.44 9.48 -6.11
CA ILE A 230 -8.54 10.33 -6.89
C ILE A 230 -8.73 10.05 -8.37
N GLY A 231 -9.14 11.07 -9.13
CA GLY A 231 -9.37 10.94 -10.57
C GLY A 231 -8.10 10.65 -11.37
N CYS A 232 -8.28 10.05 -12.54
CA CYS A 232 -7.16 9.66 -13.42
C CYS A 232 -6.22 10.84 -13.72
N ASN A 233 -4.91 10.56 -13.73
CA ASN A 233 -3.85 11.52 -13.98
C ASN A 233 -3.85 12.76 -13.06
N ALA A 234 -4.53 12.72 -11.92
CA ALA A 234 -4.38 13.75 -10.89
C ALA A 234 -3.03 13.64 -10.18
N VAL A 235 -2.57 14.76 -9.63
CA VAL A 235 -1.32 14.85 -8.88
C VAL A 235 -1.59 15.55 -7.56
N THR A 236 -1.21 14.93 -6.44
CA THR A 236 -1.19 15.61 -5.14
C THR A 236 0.20 16.18 -4.90
N ASN A 237 0.27 17.46 -4.51
CA ASN A 237 1.55 18.06 -4.13
C ASN A 237 2.03 17.53 -2.77
N PRO A 238 3.35 17.60 -2.47
CA PRO A 238 3.89 17.12 -1.20
C PRO A 238 3.23 17.79 0.01
N GLY A 239 2.65 16.98 0.91
CA GLY A 239 1.89 17.42 2.08
C GLY A 239 0.42 17.73 1.83
N THR A 240 -0.18 17.19 0.76
CA THR A 240 -1.64 17.18 0.59
C THR A 240 -2.27 16.18 1.57
N ILE A 241 -3.29 16.61 2.30
CA ILE A 241 -4.01 15.80 3.28
C ILE A 241 -5.49 15.90 2.96
N LEU A 242 -6.07 14.79 2.52
CA LEU A 242 -7.48 14.69 2.17
C LEU A 242 -8.21 13.97 3.29
N GLY A 243 -9.27 14.58 3.83
CA GLY A 243 -10.19 13.94 4.75
C GLY A 243 -10.93 12.74 4.12
N ARG A 244 -11.68 12.02 4.95
CA ARG A 244 -12.50 10.89 4.50
C ARG A 244 -13.47 11.29 3.39
N GLY A 245 -13.64 10.44 2.39
CA GLY A 245 -14.61 10.65 1.30
C GLY A 245 -14.28 11.81 0.36
N CYS A 246 -13.07 12.40 0.43
CA CYS A 246 -12.67 13.44 -0.52
C CYS A 246 -12.63 12.91 -1.96
N GLN A 247 -13.06 13.73 -2.91
CA GLN A 247 -13.05 13.41 -4.32
C GLN A 247 -12.18 14.41 -5.09
N VAL A 248 -11.21 13.92 -5.85
CA VAL A 248 -10.34 14.74 -6.71
C VAL A 248 -10.70 14.47 -8.16
N PHE A 249 -10.99 15.51 -8.93
CA PHE A 249 -11.32 15.35 -10.35
C PHE A 249 -10.09 14.92 -11.17
N PRO A 250 -10.29 14.20 -12.29
CA PRO A 250 -9.19 13.86 -13.20
C PRO A 250 -8.37 15.07 -13.62
N LEU A 251 -7.07 14.86 -13.88
CA LEU A 251 -6.11 15.91 -14.30
C LEU A 251 -5.90 17.06 -13.29
N THR A 252 -6.43 16.95 -12.08
CA THR A 252 -6.30 18.01 -11.07
C THR A 252 -4.91 17.99 -10.44
N SER A 253 -4.29 19.17 -10.32
CA SER A 253 -3.11 19.39 -9.47
C SER A 253 -3.55 19.90 -8.10
N VAL A 254 -3.62 19.00 -7.12
CA VAL A 254 -4.11 19.29 -5.78
C VAL A 254 -3.03 20.02 -5.01
N ARG A 255 -3.36 21.20 -4.46
CA ARG A 255 -2.42 21.99 -3.65
C ARG A 255 -2.09 21.26 -2.34
N ALA A 256 -0.93 21.55 -1.78
CA ALA A 256 -0.57 21.04 -0.45
C ALA A 256 -1.43 21.72 0.61
N GLY A 257 -1.79 20.98 1.67
CA GLY A 257 -2.69 21.45 2.71
C GLY A 257 -3.76 20.42 3.07
N TYR A 258 -4.51 20.73 4.13
CA TYR A 258 -5.63 19.95 4.62
C TYR A 258 -6.93 20.31 3.90
N TYR A 259 -7.65 19.28 3.48
CA TYR A 259 -8.98 19.34 2.88
C TYR A 259 -9.95 18.59 3.78
N GLU A 260 -11.08 19.22 4.10
CA GLU A 260 -12.11 18.64 4.96
C GLU A 260 -12.72 17.37 4.36
N PRO A 261 -13.25 16.46 5.21
CA PRO A 261 -14.00 15.30 4.74
C PRO A 261 -15.07 15.66 3.71
N ASN A 262 -15.25 14.80 2.72
CA ASN A 262 -16.20 14.93 1.62
C ASN A 262 -15.99 16.17 0.72
N SER A 263 -14.84 16.84 0.82
CA SER A 263 -14.49 17.91 -0.11
C SER A 263 -14.38 17.39 -1.54
N VAL A 264 -14.90 18.17 -2.50
CA VAL A 264 -14.72 17.95 -3.94
C VAL A 264 -13.67 18.92 -4.46
N ILE A 265 -12.53 18.40 -4.90
CA ILE A 265 -11.40 19.18 -5.39
C ILE A 265 -11.43 19.18 -6.91
N ARG A 266 -11.54 20.38 -7.48
CA ARG A 266 -11.51 20.63 -8.92
C ARG A 266 -10.31 21.53 -9.24
N GLY A 267 -9.68 21.27 -10.39
CA GLY A 267 -8.50 22.01 -10.89
C GLY A 267 -8.77 23.48 -11.20
#